data_AF-A0A060C5E1-F1
#
_entry.id   AF-A0A060C5E1-F1
#
_cell.length_a   1.000
_cell.length_b   1.000
_cell.length_c   1.000
_cell.angle_alpha   90.00
_cell.angle_beta   90.00
_cell.angle_gamma   90.00
#
_symmetry.space_group_name_H-M   'P 1'
#
loop_
_entity.id
_entity.type
_entity.pdbx_description
1 polymer ?
#
loop_
_entity_poly.entity_id
_entity_poly.type
_entity_poly.pdbx_seq_one_letter_code
_entity_poly.pdbx_strand_id
1 'polypeptide(L)'
;PQHFTSSKVMCWVALDRGSRLATMHGEARYAREWTAIAEEIRADILTHGVNERGVFTQRYGDDALDASLLLVPLLRFLPSTIPRVRATVLAIADELTENGLVLRYRVEETDDGLTGEEGTFTICSFWLVSALVE
;
A
#
# COMPACT_ATOMS: atom_id res chain seq x y z
N PRO A 1 -2.42 -18.16 7.37
CA PRO A 1 -2.99 -16.79 7.27
C PRO A 1 -2.27 -16.00 6.19
N GLN A 2 -2.97 -15.20 5.39
CA GLN A 2 -2.36 -14.38 4.33
C GLN A 2 -1.91 -13.02 4.88
N HIS A 3 -0.81 -12.48 4.35
CA HIS A 3 -0.26 -11.19 4.74
C HIS A 3 -0.51 -10.16 3.64
N PHE A 4 -1.52 -9.31 3.84
CA PHE A 4 -1.85 -8.22 2.91
C PHE A 4 -0.95 -7.00 3.14
N THR A 5 -0.33 -6.51 2.06
CA THR A 5 0.61 -5.39 2.11
C THR A 5 -0.10 -4.10 2.54
N SER A 6 -1.27 -3.80 1.97
CA SER A 6 -2.04 -2.60 2.31
C SER A 6 -2.48 -2.57 3.78
N SER A 7 -2.91 -3.71 4.33
CA SER A 7 -3.25 -3.83 5.75
C SER A 7 -2.06 -3.51 6.65
N LYS A 8 -0.87 -4.02 6.33
CA LYS A 8 0.35 -3.74 7.09
C LYS A 8 0.80 -2.29 6.94
N VAL A 9 0.68 -1.69 5.75
CA VAL A 9 0.90 -0.25 5.55
C VAL A 9 -0.02 0.56 6.45
N MET A 10 -1.28 0.16 6.62
CA MET A 10 -2.20 0.83 7.54
C MET A 10 -1.89 0.60 9.03
N CYS A 11 -1.29 -0.54 9.40
CA CYS A 11 -0.75 -0.73 10.75
C CYS A 11 0.45 0.20 11.00
N TRP A 12 1.37 0.31 10.04
CA TRP A 12 2.48 1.29 10.08
C TRP A 12 1.94 2.71 10.22
N VAL A 13 0.98 3.05 9.35
CA VAL A 13 -0.10 4.00 9.54
C VAL A 13 -0.33 4.52 10.96
N ALA A 14 -1.02 3.67 11.70
CA ALA A 14 -1.47 3.97 13.04
C ALA A 14 -0.30 4.25 13.99
N LEU A 15 0.80 3.50 13.87
CA LEU A 15 1.94 3.61 14.78
C LEU A 15 2.81 4.84 14.51
N ASP A 16 3.10 5.18 13.25
CA ASP A 16 3.86 6.38 12.89
C ASP A 16 3.12 7.66 13.31
N ARG A 17 1.81 7.73 13.05
CA ARG A 17 1.00 8.88 13.44
C ARG A 17 0.77 8.91 14.95
N GLY A 18 0.57 7.75 15.56
CA GLY A 18 0.44 7.59 17.00
C GLY A 18 1.69 8.04 17.75
N SER A 19 2.89 7.69 17.27
CA SER A 19 4.15 8.06 17.94
C SER A 19 4.40 9.58 17.91
N ARG A 20 4.01 10.25 16.81
CA ARG A 20 4.04 11.71 16.68
C ARG A 20 3.06 12.37 17.66
N LEU A 21 1.83 11.85 17.76
CA LEU A 21 0.86 12.31 18.75
C LEU A 21 1.39 12.13 20.18
N ALA A 22 1.91 10.95 20.52
CA ALA A 22 2.51 10.68 21.83
C ALA A 22 3.64 11.68 22.16
N THR A 23 4.50 12.00 21.18
CA THR A 23 5.56 13.00 21.34
C THR A 23 4.99 14.38 21.67
N MET A 24 3.96 14.83 20.94
CA MET A 24 3.32 16.13 21.17
C MET A 24 2.64 16.23 22.55
N HIS A 25 2.21 15.10 23.11
CA HIS A 25 1.58 15.03 24.43
C HIS A 25 2.55 14.71 25.58
N GLY A 26 3.85 14.60 25.32
CA GLY A 26 4.86 14.28 26.36
C GLY A 26 4.91 12.81 26.77
N GLU A 27 4.23 11.92 26.04
CA GLU A 27 4.15 10.48 26.29
C GLU A 27 5.38 9.73 25.75
N ALA A 28 6.56 10.04 26.30
CA ALA A 28 7.85 9.63 25.74
C ALA A 28 8.05 8.11 25.65
N ARG A 29 7.42 7.31 26.53
CA ARG A 29 7.49 5.85 26.47
C ARG A 29 6.77 5.33 25.22
N TYR A 30 5.51 5.74 25.03
CA TYR A 30 4.70 5.33 23.88
C TYR A 30 5.30 5.82 22.57
N ALA A 31 5.82 7.05 22.53
CA ALA A 31 6.51 7.58 21.36
C ALA A 31 7.67 6.67 20.89
N ARG A 32 8.53 6.24 21.82
CA ARG A 32 9.65 5.33 21.49
C ARG A 32 9.18 3.95 21.07
N GLU A 33 8.24 3.37 21.84
CA GLU A 33 7.73 2.03 21.60
C GLU A 33 7.04 1.92 20.23
N TRP A 34 6.12 2.84 19.93
CA TRP A 34 5.41 2.82 18.65
C TRP A 34 6.30 3.16 17.46
N THR A 35 7.33 4.00 17.64
CA THR A 35 8.32 4.25 16.59
C THR A 35 9.11 2.98 16.26
N ALA A 36 9.57 2.24 17.27
CA ALA A 36 10.30 1.00 17.05
C ALA A 36 9.45 -0.03 16.29
N ILE A 37 8.19 -0.23 16.71
CA ILE A 37 7.28 -1.16 16.04
C ILE A 37 6.95 -0.69 14.62
N ALA A 38 6.77 0.61 14.38
CA ALA A 38 6.59 1.15 13.04
C ALA A 38 7.79 0.81 12.14
N GLU A 39 9.02 0.98 12.62
CA GLU A 39 10.22 0.62 11.83
C GLU A 39 10.32 -0.88 11.55
N GLU A 40 9.93 -1.74 12.50
CA GLU A 40 9.85 -3.19 12.28
C GLU A 40 8.83 -3.55 11.18
N ILE A 41 7.62 -2.99 11.23
CA ILE A 41 6.60 -3.21 10.20
C ILE A 41 7.06 -2.67 8.85
N ARG A 42 7.70 -1.50 8.83
CA ARG A 42 8.26 -0.90 7.62
C ARG A 42 9.29 -1.84 6.98
N ALA A 43 10.25 -2.33 7.77
CA ALA A 43 11.26 -3.25 7.29
C ALA A 43 10.67 -4.55 6.74
N ASP A 44 9.66 -5.12 7.43
CA ASP A 44 8.91 -6.30 6.97
C ASP A 44 8.25 -6.06 5.60
N ILE A 45 7.52 -4.95 5.45
CA ILE A 45 6.85 -4.58 4.18
C ILE A 45 7.87 -4.39 3.06
N LEU A 46 8.99 -3.72 3.32
CA LEU A 46 10.01 -3.45 2.29
C LEU A 46 10.75 -4.71 1.84
N THR A 47 10.77 -5.74 2.69
CA THR A 47 11.43 -7.01 2.40
C THR A 47 10.48 -7.98 1.71
N HIS A 48 9.23 -8.06 2.16
CA HIS A 48 8.31 -9.14 1.77
C HIS A 48 7.11 -8.69 0.94
N GLY A 49 6.80 -7.39 0.94
CA GLY A 49 5.63 -6.83 0.24
C GLY A 49 5.88 -6.50 -1.23
N VAL A 50 7.02 -6.89 -1.79
CA VAL A 50 7.41 -6.62 -3.17
C VAL A 50 7.71 -7.93 -3.90
N ASN A 51 7.39 -7.99 -5.19
CA ASN A 51 7.76 -9.12 -6.04
C ASN A 51 9.11 -8.91 -6.76
N GLU A 52 9.47 -9.84 -7.64
CA GLU A 52 10.75 -9.82 -8.39
C GLU A 52 10.88 -8.60 -9.33
N ARG A 53 9.75 -8.05 -9.79
CA ARG A 53 9.70 -6.82 -10.59
C ARG A 53 9.99 -5.56 -9.76
N GLY A 54 10.03 -5.69 -8.43
CA GLY A 54 10.22 -4.58 -7.50
C GLY A 54 8.98 -3.70 -7.34
N VAL A 55 7.79 -4.23 -7.61
CA VAL A 55 6.51 -3.56 -7.33
C VAL A 55 5.86 -4.13 -6.09
N PHE A 56 5.12 -3.29 -5.36
CA PHE A 56 4.33 -3.78 -4.24
C PHE A 56 3.17 -4.63 -4.75
N THR A 57 2.92 -5.75 -4.09
CA THR A 57 1.85 -6.70 -4.44
C THR A 57 0.84 -6.84 -3.32
N GLN A 58 -0.37 -7.30 -3.65
CA GLN A 58 -1.51 -7.40 -2.75
C GLN A 58 -1.15 -8.17 -1.48
N ARG A 59 -0.43 -9.28 -1.65
CA ARG A 59 -0.03 -10.22 -0.59
C ARG A 59 1.45 -10.57 -0.71
N TYR A 60 2.06 -10.91 0.42
CA TYR A 60 3.44 -11.37 0.43
C TYR A 60 3.60 -12.66 -0.36
N GLY A 61 4.63 -12.70 -1.21
CA GLY A 61 4.96 -13.87 -2.04
C GLY A 61 4.01 -14.10 -3.22
N ASP A 62 3.18 -13.11 -3.57
CA ASP A 62 2.25 -13.12 -4.69
C ASP A 62 2.61 -12.02 -5.70
N ASP A 63 2.12 -12.14 -6.93
CA ASP A 63 2.29 -11.20 -8.02
C ASP A 63 1.07 -10.30 -8.27
N ALA A 64 -0.09 -10.64 -7.69
CA ALA A 64 -1.33 -9.89 -7.85
C ALA A 64 -1.18 -8.42 -7.41
N LEU A 65 -1.65 -7.49 -8.24
CA LEU A 65 -1.68 -6.06 -7.93
C LEU A 65 -2.91 -5.67 -7.11
N ASP A 66 -2.80 -4.60 -6.33
CA ASP A 66 -3.93 -4.01 -5.62
C ASP A 66 -3.84 -2.47 -5.63
N ALA A 67 -4.88 -1.79 -6.11
CA ALA A 67 -4.94 -0.34 -6.22
C ALA A 67 -4.82 0.38 -4.88
N SER A 68 -5.12 -0.27 -3.75
CA SER A 68 -4.89 0.30 -2.42
C SER A 68 -3.41 0.62 -2.16
N LEU A 69 -2.49 0.02 -2.91
CA LEU A 69 -1.07 0.34 -2.82
C LEU A 69 -0.69 1.68 -3.45
N LEU A 70 -1.60 2.32 -4.21
CA LEU A 70 -1.47 3.73 -4.61
C LEU A 70 -1.48 4.67 -3.40
N LEU A 71 -1.95 4.21 -2.24
CA LEU A 71 -1.89 4.97 -0.99
C LEU A 71 -0.48 5.05 -0.40
N VAL A 72 0.47 4.21 -0.83
CA VAL A 72 1.87 4.22 -0.32
C VAL A 72 2.50 5.63 -0.37
N PRO A 73 2.53 6.32 -1.52
CA PRO A 73 3.04 7.69 -1.58
C PRO A 73 2.14 8.70 -0.85
N LEU A 74 0.82 8.55 -0.96
CA LEU A 74 -0.16 9.48 -0.40
C LEU A 74 -0.16 9.49 1.14
N LEU A 75 0.11 8.33 1.75
CA LEU A 75 0.21 8.16 3.20
C LEU A 75 1.61 8.43 3.75
N ARG A 76 2.57 8.80 2.88
CA ARG A 76 3.98 9.05 3.21
C ARG A 76 4.71 7.82 3.75
N PHE A 77 4.28 6.61 3.37
CA PHE A 77 5.03 5.39 3.68
C PHE A 77 6.40 5.39 3.00
N LEU A 78 6.40 5.73 1.71
CA LEU A 78 7.60 6.01 0.93
C LEU A 78 7.39 7.22 0.00
N PRO A 79 8.45 8.00 -0.28
CA PRO A 79 8.38 9.05 -1.31
C PRO A 79 8.08 8.48 -2.70
N SER A 80 7.36 9.25 -3.53
CA SER A 80 7.07 8.90 -4.93
C SER A 80 8.33 8.74 -5.80
N THR A 81 9.41 9.42 -5.44
CA THR A 81 10.71 9.36 -6.12
C THR A 81 11.43 8.02 -5.98
N ILE A 82 11.01 7.16 -5.04
CA ILE A 82 11.63 5.85 -4.87
C ILE A 82 11.24 4.94 -6.06
N PRO A 83 12.21 4.28 -6.72
CA PRO A 83 11.95 3.47 -7.91
C PRO A 83 10.82 2.45 -7.77
N ARG A 84 10.73 1.74 -6.64
CA ARG A 84 9.66 0.76 -6.38
C ARG A 84 8.27 1.39 -6.29
N VAL A 85 8.17 2.60 -5.76
CA VAL A 85 6.88 3.31 -5.65
C VAL A 85 6.43 3.71 -7.05
N ARG A 86 7.32 4.34 -7.82
CA ARG A 86 7.03 4.69 -9.22
C ARG A 86 6.66 3.47 -10.05
N ALA A 87 7.40 2.38 -9.94
CA ALA A 87 7.10 1.14 -10.64
C ALA A 87 5.71 0.60 -10.25
N THR A 88 5.34 0.66 -8.98
CA THR A 88 4.03 0.19 -8.49
C THR A 88 2.90 1.04 -9.08
N VAL A 89 3.05 2.37 -9.08
CA VAL A 89 2.06 3.29 -9.66
C VAL A 89 1.86 3.02 -11.15
N LEU A 90 2.95 2.84 -11.91
CA LEU A 90 2.87 2.56 -13.34
C LEU A 90 2.30 1.17 -13.64
N ALA A 91 2.68 0.14 -12.88
CA ALA A 91 2.12 -1.20 -13.04
C ALA A 91 0.59 -1.19 -12.80
N ILE A 92 0.12 -0.50 -11.76
CA ILE A 92 -1.32 -0.35 -11.51
C ILE A 92 -2.01 0.43 -12.64
N ALA A 93 -1.37 1.48 -13.16
CA ALA A 93 -1.91 2.24 -14.29
C ALA A 93 -2.07 1.38 -15.55
N ASP A 94 -1.07 0.56 -15.87
CA ASP A 94 -1.00 -0.20 -17.11
C ASP A 94 -1.79 -1.51 -17.04
N GLU A 95 -1.77 -2.20 -15.90
CA GLU A 95 -2.27 -3.57 -15.77
C GLU A 95 -3.62 -3.65 -15.04
N LEU A 96 -4.03 -2.60 -14.33
CA LEU A 96 -5.23 -2.57 -13.50
C LEU A 96 -6.27 -1.52 -13.95
N THR A 97 -6.12 -0.99 -15.17
CA THR A 97 -7.06 -0.03 -15.76
C THR A 97 -7.89 -0.68 -16.86
N GLU A 98 -9.21 -0.50 -16.80
CA GLU A 98 -10.16 -0.92 -17.84
C GLU A 98 -11.06 0.25 -18.23
N ASN A 99 -11.13 0.55 -19.53
CA ASN A 99 -11.90 1.67 -20.07
C ASN A 99 -11.61 3.03 -19.39
N GLY A 100 -10.35 3.24 -18.97
CA GLY A 100 -9.90 4.48 -18.30
C GLY A 100 -10.23 4.55 -16.80
N LEU A 101 -10.74 3.47 -16.22
CA LEU A 101 -11.04 3.37 -14.79
C LEU A 101 -10.21 2.27 -14.14
N VAL A 102 -9.69 2.56 -12.94
CA VAL A 102 -8.83 1.63 -12.20
C VAL A 102 -9.70 0.65 -11.41
N LEU A 103 -9.49 -0.64 -11.63
CA LEU A 103 -10.02 -1.72 -10.80
C LEU A 103 -9.24 -1.77 -9.48
N ARG A 104 -9.80 -2.34 -8.42
CA ARG A 104 -9.05 -2.53 -7.18
C ARG A 104 -8.09 -3.70 -7.28
N TYR A 105 -8.51 -4.81 -7.90
CA TYR A 105 -7.71 -6.00 -8.17
C TYR A 105 -8.37 -6.84 -9.27
N ARG A 106 -7.64 -7.78 -9.87
CA ARG A 106 -8.28 -8.77 -10.76
C ARG A 106 -8.89 -9.88 -9.90
N VAL A 107 -10.19 -10.12 -10.06
CA VAL A 107 -10.93 -11.15 -9.30
C VAL A 107 -10.33 -12.55 -9.55
N GLU A 108 -9.86 -12.82 -10.76
CA GLU A 108 -9.21 -14.09 -11.12
C GLU A 108 -7.89 -14.34 -10.37
N GLU A 109 -7.24 -13.28 -9.88
CA GLU A 109 -5.97 -13.31 -9.16
C GLU A 109 -6.17 -13.21 -7.64
N THR A 110 -7.40 -12.94 -7.18
CA THR A 110 -7.73 -12.71 -5.77
C THR A 110 -8.71 -13.74 -5.25
N ASP A 111 -8.30 -14.49 -4.23
CA ASP A 111 -9.14 -15.49 -3.56
C ASP A 111 -9.83 -14.87 -2.33
N ASP A 112 -10.83 -14.04 -2.56
CA ASP A 112 -11.66 -13.36 -1.54
C ASP A 112 -13.10 -13.89 -1.46
N GLY A 113 -13.42 -14.94 -2.24
CA GLY A 113 -14.74 -15.54 -2.32
C GLY A 113 -15.74 -14.78 -3.20
N LEU A 114 -15.31 -13.74 -3.92
CA LEU A 114 -16.12 -13.07 -4.93
C LEU A 114 -15.96 -13.75 -6.30
N THR A 115 -17.00 -13.67 -7.12
CA THR A 115 -17.01 -14.19 -8.50
C THR A 115 -17.62 -13.16 -9.43
N GLY A 116 -17.17 -13.11 -10.68
CA GLY A 116 -17.58 -12.12 -11.68
C GLY A 116 -16.51 -11.07 -11.95
N GLU A 117 -16.87 -10.00 -12.66
CA GLU A 117 -15.98 -8.87 -12.93
C GLU A 117 -16.08 -7.83 -11.80
N GLU A 118 -14.95 -7.27 -11.39
CA GLU A 118 -14.97 -6.18 -10.42
C GLU A 118 -15.60 -4.93 -11.04
N GLY A 119 -16.56 -4.31 -10.36
CA GLY A 119 -17.06 -2.99 -10.74
C GLY A 119 -16.01 -1.91 -10.50
N THR A 120 -15.89 -0.95 -11.41
CA THR A 120 -14.89 0.13 -11.28
C THR A 120 -15.09 0.93 -9.99
N PHE A 121 -14.18 0.77 -9.03
CA PHE A 121 -14.20 1.51 -7.78
C PHE A 121 -13.54 2.88 -8.00
N THR A 122 -14.36 3.89 -8.32
CA THR A 122 -13.91 5.21 -8.81
C THR A 122 -12.83 5.88 -7.96
N ILE A 123 -12.78 5.60 -6.64
CA ILE A 123 -11.73 6.12 -5.76
C ILE A 123 -10.32 5.67 -6.17
N CYS A 124 -10.16 4.46 -6.73
CA CYS A 124 -8.87 3.95 -7.21
C CYS A 124 -8.33 4.80 -8.36
N SER A 125 -9.20 5.28 -9.26
CA SER A 125 -8.80 6.23 -10.31
C SER A 125 -8.32 7.56 -9.73
N PHE A 126 -8.97 8.07 -8.68
CA PHE A 126 -8.53 9.30 -8.01
C PHE A 126 -7.21 9.10 -7.26
N TRP A 127 -7.00 7.94 -6.63
CA TRP A 127 -5.71 7.61 -6.04
C TRP A 127 -4.62 7.53 -7.10
N LEU A 128 -4.89 6.99 -8.28
CA LEU A 128 -3.90 6.90 -9.35
C LEU A 128 -3.48 8.30 -9.81
N VAL A 129 -4.44 9.18 -10.09
CA VAL A 129 -4.16 10.57 -10.47
C VAL A 129 -3.36 11.27 -9.37
N SER A 130 -3.75 11.08 -8.10
CA SER A 130 -3.03 11.70 -6.97
C SER A 130 -1.60 11.18 -6.86
N ALA A 131 -1.39 9.86 -6.99
CA ALA A 131 -0.07 9.23 -6.91
C ALA A 131 0.86 9.61 -8.07
N LEU A 132 0.30 9.96 -9.24
CA LEU A 132 1.06 10.47 -10.39
C LEU A 132 1.53 11.93 -10.23
N VAL A 133 0.91 12.69 -9.32
CA VAL A 133 1.19 14.12 -9.10
C VAL A 133 2.05 14.37 -7.85
N GLU A 134 2.15 13.38 -6.95
CA GLU A 134 3.07 13.40 -5.79
C GLU A 134 4.55 13.39 -6.17
#